data_AF-A0A5B8ZA67-F1
#
_entry.id   AF-A0A5B8ZA67-F1
#
_cell.length_a   1.000
_cell.length_b   1.000
_cell.length_c   1.000
_cell.angle_alpha   90.00
_cell.angle_beta   90.00
_cell.angle_gamma   90.00
#
_symmetry.space_group_name_H-M   'P 1'
#
loop_
_entity.id
_entity.type
_entity.pdbx_description
1 polymer ?
#
loop_
_entity_poly.entity_id
_entity_poly.type
_entity_poly.pdbx_seq_one_letter_code
_entity_poly.pdbx_strand_id
1 'polypeptide(L)'
;MLIKQCKGYELEKEKSNTSEDFFNRSEITFEEDGHEKTLHVLYVRYFEELVNEYTPFESNPIFKAGSVDVELKDIVALVCLLKNPGFRHRKRVYINSKIEFASYFQDIDFSKLPAIFESLNSQSSFNLRSPLEYIVHPQK
;
A
#
# COMPACT_ATOMS: atom_id res chain seq x y z
N MET A 1 -13.64 7.67 -5.00
CA MET A 1 -12.55 7.10 -5.82
C MET A 1 -12.74 5.60 -5.85
N LEU A 2 -12.58 4.93 -6.99
CA LEU A 2 -12.81 3.49 -7.11
C LEU A 2 -11.46 2.77 -7.20
N ILE A 3 -11.04 2.09 -6.13
CA ILE A 3 -9.83 1.27 -6.14
C ILE A 3 -10.12 0.00 -6.95
N LYS A 4 -9.25 -0.34 -7.89
CA LYS A 4 -9.37 -1.52 -8.74
C LYS A 4 -8.38 -2.61 -8.36
N GLN A 5 -7.21 -2.22 -7.84
CA GLN A 5 -6.14 -3.15 -7.50
C GLN A 5 -5.19 -2.56 -6.46
N CYS A 6 -4.76 -3.40 -5.52
CA CYS A 6 -3.60 -3.17 -4.66
C CYS A 6 -2.71 -4.41 -4.77
N LYS A 7 -1.42 -4.24 -5.04
CA LYS A 7 -0.50 -5.38 -5.20
C LYS A 7 0.93 -4.96 -4.91
N GLY A 8 1.68 -5.83 -4.24
CA GLY A 8 3.12 -5.79 -4.17
C GLY A 8 3.75 -6.93 -4.96
N TYR A 9 4.92 -6.68 -5.55
CA TYR A 9 5.67 -7.70 -6.28
C TYR A 9 7.16 -7.38 -6.28
N GLU A 10 7.95 -8.44 -6.40
CA GLU A 10 9.38 -8.35 -6.66
C GLU A 10 9.58 -8.20 -8.17
N LEU A 11 10.41 -7.25 -8.59
CA LEU A 11 10.80 -7.15 -10.00
C LEU A 11 11.86 -8.21 -10.30
N GLU A 12 11.56 -9.07 -11.28
CA GLU A 12 12.59 -9.86 -11.94
C GLU A 12 13.43 -8.95 -12.84
N LYS A 13 14.75 -9.13 -12.83
CA LYS A 13 15.70 -8.29 -13.59
C LYS A 13 15.37 -8.33 -15.08
N GLU A 14 15.01 -7.19 -15.66
CA GLU A 14 14.94 -7.05 -17.13
C GLU A 14 16.34 -6.91 -17.77
N LYS A 15 17.36 -6.42 -17.04
CA LYS A 15 18.75 -6.27 -17.56
C LYS A 15 19.82 -6.52 -16.49
N SER A 16 20.90 -7.20 -16.87
CA SER A 16 21.95 -7.74 -15.98
C SER A 16 23.01 -6.71 -15.49
N ASN A 17 22.85 -5.43 -15.80
CA ASN A 17 23.93 -4.43 -15.72
C ASN A 17 23.65 -3.20 -14.83
N THR A 18 22.62 -3.22 -13.99
CA THR A 18 22.44 -2.23 -12.92
C THR A 18 22.49 -2.91 -11.56
N SER A 19 23.19 -2.32 -10.61
CA SER A 19 23.38 -2.80 -9.23
C SER A 19 22.13 -2.62 -8.35
N GLU A 20 20.95 -2.88 -8.92
CA GLU A 20 19.68 -2.75 -8.23
C GLU A 20 19.09 -4.14 -8.03
N ASP A 21 19.71 -4.90 -7.14
CA ASP A 21 19.46 -6.34 -7.00
C ASP A 21 18.11 -6.68 -6.33
N PHE A 22 17.33 -5.72 -5.81
CA PHE A 22 16.14 -6.04 -5.02
C PHE A 22 15.05 -4.95 -5.04
N PHE A 23 14.31 -4.83 -6.13
CA PHE A 23 13.18 -3.91 -6.20
C PHE A 23 11.86 -4.61 -5.86
N ASN A 24 11.42 -4.48 -4.60
CA ASN A 24 10.01 -4.70 -4.28
C ASN A 24 9.27 -3.39 -4.50
N ARG A 25 8.16 -3.48 -5.23
CA ARG A 25 7.26 -2.35 -5.48
C ARG A 25 5.90 -2.66 -4.89
N SER A 26 5.23 -1.63 -4.41
CA SER A 26 3.81 -1.63 -4.11
C SER A 26 3.10 -0.76 -5.14
N GLU A 27 1.95 -1.16 -5.62
CA GLU A 27 1.13 -0.35 -6.50
C GLU A 27 -0.33 -0.37 -6.13
N ILE A 28 -1.00 0.74 -6.44
CA ILE A 28 -2.44 0.89 -6.35
C ILE A 28 -2.96 1.46 -7.66
N THR A 29 -3.93 0.77 -8.26
CA THR A 29 -4.67 1.24 -9.43
C THR A 29 -6.06 1.67 -8.99
N PHE A 30 -6.47 2.87 -9.39
CA PHE A 30 -7.76 3.45 -9.04
C PHE A 30 -8.31 4.32 -10.16
N GLU A 31 -9.62 4.47 -10.19
CA GLU A 31 -10.35 5.34 -11.10
C GLU A 31 -10.84 6.59 -10.35
N GLU A 32 -10.59 7.75 -10.93
CA GLU A 32 -11.03 9.05 -10.42
C GLU A 32 -11.32 9.97 -11.61
N ASP A 33 -12.49 10.63 -11.59
CA ASP A 33 -12.99 11.48 -12.67
C ASP A 33 -13.04 10.79 -14.04
N GLY A 34 -13.35 9.49 -14.06
CA GLY A 34 -13.41 8.67 -15.29
C GLY A 34 -12.04 8.28 -15.86
N HIS A 35 -10.95 8.60 -15.16
CA HIS A 35 -9.59 8.26 -15.56
C HIS A 35 -8.98 7.23 -14.63
N GLU A 36 -8.48 6.14 -15.19
CA GLU A 36 -7.68 5.16 -14.47
C GLU A 36 -6.25 5.68 -14.27
N LYS A 37 -5.75 5.53 -13.05
CA LYS A 37 -4.42 5.96 -12.63
C LYS A 37 -3.77 4.85 -11.80
N THR A 38 -2.46 4.71 -11.93
CA THR A 38 -1.66 3.82 -11.11
C THR A 38 -0.56 4.60 -10.41
N LEU A 39 -0.50 4.45 -9.09
CA LEU A 39 0.59 4.93 -8.25
C LEU A 39 1.51 3.76 -7.93
N HIS A 40 2.81 3.94 -8.16
CA HIS A 40 3.84 3.01 -7.72
C HIS A 40 4.64 3.59 -6.55
N VAL A 41 4.79 2.81 -5.49
CA VAL A 41 5.70 3.09 -4.37
C VAL A 41 6.89 2.14 -4.47
N LEU A 42 8.09 2.72 -4.47
CA LEU A 42 9.34 1.99 -4.66
C LEU A 42 10.11 1.82 -3.34
N TYR A 43 11.09 0.91 -3.35
CA TYR A 43 11.99 0.59 -2.24
C TYR A 43 11.29 -0.03 -1.02
N VAL A 44 10.25 -0.82 -1.26
CA VAL A 44 9.42 -1.37 -0.19
C VAL A 44 10.14 -2.47 0.61
N ARG A 45 11.03 -3.24 -0.04
CA ARG A 45 11.69 -4.42 0.54
C ARG A 45 12.39 -4.14 1.86
N TYR A 46 13.10 -3.02 1.94
CA TYR A 46 13.81 -2.61 3.16
C TYR A 46 12.89 -2.51 4.38
N PHE A 47 11.63 -2.12 4.17
CA PHE A 47 10.66 -1.98 5.25
C PHE A 47 9.95 -3.30 5.58
N GLU A 48 9.96 -4.30 4.69
CA GLU A 48 9.37 -5.62 4.95
C GLU A 48 10.13 -6.42 6.00
N GLU A 49 11.43 -6.18 6.16
CA GLU A 49 12.22 -6.78 7.25
C GLU A 49 11.88 -6.18 8.62
N LEU A 50 11.13 -5.07 8.63
CA LEU A 50 10.85 -4.24 9.80
C LEU A 50 9.34 -4.00 9.96
N VAL A 51 8.51 -4.95 9.52
CA VAL A 51 7.03 -4.86 9.53
C VAL A 51 6.49 -4.46 10.91
N ASN A 52 7.05 -5.02 11.97
CA ASN A 52 6.65 -4.76 13.35
C ASN A 52 7.08 -3.38 13.88
N GLU A 53 8.00 -2.66 13.20
CA GLU A 53 8.32 -1.27 13.53
C GLU A 53 7.22 -0.29 13.07
N TYR A 54 6.44 -0.66 12.06
CA TYR A 54 5.49 0.26 11.39
C TYR A 54 4.03 -0.17 11.48
N THR A 55 3.78 -1.42 11.85
CA THR A 55 2.45 -2.03 11.86
C THR A 55 2.24 -2.82 13.16
N PRO A 56 0.99 -3.13 13.55
CA PRO A 56 0.73 -3.98 14.71
C PRO A 56 1.04 -5.47 14.46
N PHE A 57 1.58 -5.83 13.30
CA PHE A 57 1.82 -7.22 12.90
C PHE A 57 3.29 -7.61 13.12
N GLU A 58 3.54 -8.86 13.49
CA GLU A 58 4.89 -9.34 13.79
C GLU A 58 5.72 -9.66 12.53
N SER A 59 5.07 -10.19 11.49
CA SER A 59 5.72 -10.59 10.23
C SER A 59 4.72 -10.62 9.07
N ASN A 60 5.23 -10.80 7.86
CA ASN A 60 4.40 -11.20 6.72
C ASN A 60 3.92 -12.67 6.88
N PRO A 61 2.75 -13.02 6.32
CA PRO A 61 1.71 -12.10 5.85
C PRO A 61 1.08 -11.33 7.03
N ILE A 62 0.73 -10.07 6.80
CA ILE A 62 0.21 -9.19 7.84
C ILE A 62 -1.25 -9.50 8.19
N PHE A 63 -2.06 -9.95 7.23
CA PHE A 63 -3.40 -10.48 7.46
C PHE A 63 -3.86 -11.37 6.29
N LYS A 64 -5.00 -12.04 6.46
CA LYS A 64 -5.69 -12.75 5.38
C LYS A 64 -6.93 -11.97 4.93
N ALA A 65 -7.16 -11.93 3.62
CA ALA A 65 -8.39 -11.41 3.02
C ALA A 65 -9.09 -12.57 2.28
N GLY A 66 -9.99 -13.26 2.99
CA GLY A 66 -10.52 -14.55 2.55
C GLY A 66 -9.42 -15.63 2.52
N SER A 67 -9.15 -16.19 1.34
CA SER A 67 -8.11 -17.21 1.14
C SER A 67 -6.75 -16.65 0.68
N VAL A 68 -6.65 -15.32 0.52
CA VAL A 68 -5.44 -14.65 0.02
C VAL A 68 -4.65 -14.08 1.19
N ASP A 69 -3.38 -14.43 1.27
CA ASP A 69 -2.43 -13.83 2.19
C ASP A 69 -2.05 -12.44 1.67
N VAL A 70 -2.11 -11.44 2.55
CA VAL A 70 -1.75 -10.05 2.24
C VAL A 70 -0.47 -9.71 2.99
N GLU A 71 0.54 -9.25 2.26
CA GLU A 71 1.84 -8.84 2.80
C GLU A 71 1.94 -7.32 2.91
N LEU A 72 2.97 -6.83 3.61
CA LEU A 72 3.23 -5.40 3.75
C LEU A 72 3.32 -4.71 2.39
N LYS A 73 4.02 -5.32 1.43
CA LYS A 73 4.15 -4.78 0.07
C LYS A 73 2.83 -4.60 -0.66
N ASP A 74 1.78 -5.34 -0.31
CA ASP A 74 0.47 -5.18 -0.93
C ASP A 74 -0.27 -3.93 -0.44
N ILE A 75 0.01 -3.48 0.79
CA ILE A 75 -0.71 -2.38 1.43
C ILE A 75 -0.01 -1.03 1.35
N VAL A 76 1.30 -0.98 1.10
CA VAL A 76 2.08 0.27 1.20
C VAL A 76 1.51 1.40 0.32
N ALA A 77 1.23 1.12 -0.96
CA ALA A 77 0.72 2.13 -1.88
C ALA A 77 -0.68 2.63 -1.48
N LEU A 78 -1.52 1.75 -0.94
CA LEU A 78 -2.82 2.12 -0.37
C LEU A 78 -2.65 3.06 0.83
N VAL A 79 -1.82 2.67 1.80
CA VAL A 79 -1.55 3.48 3.01
C VAL A 79 -1.00 4.86 2.64
N CYS A 80 -0.04 4.92 1.72
CA CYS A 80 0.51 6.17 1.20
C CYS A 80 -0.58 7.07 0.59
N LEU A 81 -1.47 6.49 -0.22
CA LEU A 81 -2.57 7.22 -0.86
C LEU A 81 -3.62 7.72 0.15
N LEU A 82 -3.88 6.93 1.19
CA LEU A 82 -4.80 7.31 2.28
C LEU A 82 -4.23 8.47 3.09
N LYS A 83 -2.95 8.39 3.48
CA LYS A 83 -2.30 9.43 4.29
C LYS A 83 -2.04 10.71 3.50
N ASN A 84 -1.69 10.60 2.23
CA ASN A 84 -1.38 11.73 1.36
C ASN A 84 -2.22 11.71 0.07
N PRO A 85 -3.41 12.33 0.08
CA PRO A 85 -4.26 12.43 -1.11
C PRO A 85 -3.58 13.09 -2.33
N GLY A 86 -2.52 13.89 -2.13
CA GLY A 86 -1.74 14.47 -3.22
C GLY A 86 -1.05 13.43 -4.11
N PHE A 87 -0.90 12.18 -3.64
CA PHE A 87 -0.36 11.08 -4.43
C PHE A 87 -1.29 10.62 -5.55
N ARG A 88 -2.57 11.02 -5.54
CA ARG A 88 -3.49 10.76 -6.66
C ARG A 88 -3.04 11.35 -8.00
N HIS A 89 -2.14 12.34 -7.96
CA HIS A 89 -1.58 13.00 -9.14
C HIS A 89 -0.15 12.53 -9.47
N ARG A 90 0.39 11.56 -8.73
CA ARG A 90 1.75 11.06 -8.91
C ARG A 90 1.72 9.67 -9.54
N LYS A 91 2.61 9.43 -10.50
CA LYS A 91 2.86 8.07 -11.02
C LYS A 91 3.77 7.27 -10.10
N ARG A 92 4.74 7.92 -9.45
CA ARG A 92 5.77 7.26 -8.63
C ARG A 92 6.06 8.03 -7.36
N VAL A 93 6.27 7.31 -6.27
CA VAL A 93 6.75 7.80 -4.98
C VAL A 93 7.94 6.94 -4.54
N TYR A 94 9.01 7.61 -4.11
CA TYR A 94 10.25 6.98 -3.65
C TYR A 94 10.37 7.28 -2.17
N ILE A 95 10.27 6.25 -1.33
CA ILE A 95 10.40 6.41 0.12
C ILE A 95 11.83 6.06 0.47
N ASN A 96 12.59 7.06 0.92
CA ASN A 96 14.04 6.93 1.10
C ASN A 96 14.47 6.93 2.58
N SER A 97 13.54 7.02 3.52
CA SER A 97 13.85 7.02 4.95
C SER A 97 12.81 6.31 5.80
N LYS A 98 13.24 5.73 6.93
CA LYS A 98 12.35 5.14 7.94
C LYS A 98 11.34 6.13 8.50
N ILE A 99 11.76 7.38 8.73
CA ILE A 99 10.92 8.44 9.31
C ILE A 99 9.76 8.75 8.35
N GLU A 100 10.07 8.93 7.06
CA GLU A 100 9.06 9.17 6.03
C GLU A 100 8.08 7.98 5.94
N PHE A 101 8.60 6.75 5.89
CA PHE A 101 7.77 5.54 5.85
C PHE A 101 6.84 5.46 7.07
N ALA A 102 7.38 5.60 8.28
CA ALA A 102 6.61 5.57 9.53
C ALA A 102 5.51 6.63 9.55
N SER A 103 5.75 7.82 9.00
CA SER A 103 4.75 8.90 8.96
C SER A 103 3.51 8.54 8.14
N TYR A 104 3.63 7.67 7.12
CA TYR A 104 2.49 7.19 6.34
C TYR A 104 1.63 6.19 7.10
N PHE A 105 2.26 5.34 7.91
CA PHE A 105 1.58 4.30 8.69
C PHE A 105 1.03 4.81 10.03
N GLN A 106 1.48 5.97 10.48
CA GLN A 106 0.99 6.58 11.71
C GLN A 106 -0.53 6.76 11.66
N ASP A 107 -1.20 6.36 12.74
CA ASP A 107 -2.65 6.48 12.93
C ASP A 107 -3.50 5.73 11.89
N ILE A 108 -2.93 4.80 11.11
CA ILE A 108 -3.73 3.98 10.20
C ILE A 108 -4.58 2.98 11.00
N ASP A 109 -5.86 2.89 10.67
CA ASP A 109 -6.76 1.88 11.20
C ASP A 109 -6.62 0.56 10.43
N PHE A 110 -5.62 -0.24 10.82
CA PHE A 110 -5.33 -1.53 10.19
C PHE A 110 -6.50 -2.51 10.23
N SER A 111 -7.42 -2.38 11.20
CA SER A 111 -8.59 -3.25 11.32
C SER A 111 -9.55 -3.13 10.13
N LYS A 112 -9.50 -2.01 9.40
CA LYS A 112 -10.34 -1.74 8.24
C LYS A 112 -9.74 -2.14 6.90
N LEU A 113 -8.43 -2.39 6.84
CA LEU A 113 -7.76 -2.77 5.59
C LEU A 113 -8.24 -4.12 5.03
N PRO A 114 -8.48 -5.19 5.83
CA PRO A 114 -8.93 -6.47 5.30
C PRO A 114 -10.18 -6.37 4.41
N ALA A 115 -11.17 -5.56 4.82
CA ALA A 115 -12.41 -5.37 4.05
C ALA A 115 -12.17 -4.77 2.65
N ILE A 116 -11.14 -3.94 2.47
CA ILE A 116 -10.75 -3.43 1.15
C ILE A 116 -10.27 -4.59 0.28
N PHE A 117 -9.36 -5.41 0.78
CA PHE A 117 -8.77 -6.53 0.04
C PHE A 117 -9.79 -7.63 -0.26
N GLU A 118 -10.71 -7.91 0.68
CA GLU A 118 -11.83 -8.82 0.44
C GLU A 118 -12.73 -8.34 -0.69
N SER A 119 -13.03 -7.05 -0.75
CA SER A 119 -13.80 -6.44 -1.85
C SER A 119 -13.05 -6.51 -3.18
N LEU A 120 -11.74 -6.24 -3.18
CA LEU A 120 -10.91 -6.36 -4.38
C LEU A 120 -10.87 -7.80 -4.91
N ASN A 121 -10.82 -8.79 -4.01
CA ASN A 121 -10.81 -10.21 -4.39
C ASN A 121 -12.17 -10.72 -4.89
N SER A 122 -13.27 -10.22 -4.34
CA SER A 122 -14.63 -10.73 -4.64
C SER A 122 -15.39 -9.92 -5.70
N GLN A 123 -15.17 -8.60 -5.76
CA GLN A 123 -15.93 -7.65 -6.58
C GLN A 123 -15.04 -6.86 -7.55
N SER A 124 -13.75 -7.19 -7.63
CA SER A 124 -12.72 -6.55 -8.49
C SER A 124 -12.55 -5.04 -8.25
N SER A 125 -13.17 -4.47 -7.23
CA SER A 125 -13.07 -3.05 -6.90
C SER A 125 -13.53 -2.74 -5.48
N PHE A 126 -13.15 -1.57 -4.98
CA PHE A 126 -13.56 -1.03 -3.70
C PHE A 126 -13.83 0.48 -3.80
N ASN A 127 -14.99 0.93 -3.33
CA ASN A 127 -15.33 2.35 -3.37
C ASN A 127 -14.78 3.08 -2.14
N LEU A 128 -13.65 3.77 -2.31
CA LEU A 128 -13.08 4.64 -1.30
C LEU A 128 -13.84 5.98 -1.27
N ARG A 129 -14.67 6.15 -0.24
CA ARG A 129 -15.46 7.36 0.01
C ARG A 129 -14.61 8.48 0.60
N SER A 130 -13.91 8.20 1.70
CA SER A 130 -13.05 9.15 2.38
C SER A 130 -11.80 8.47 2.95
N PRO A 131 -10.59 8.97 2.67
CA PRO A 131 -9.38 8.48 3.33
C PRO A 131 -9.42 8.58 4.86
N LEU A 132 -10.15 9.57 5.39
CA LEU A 132 -10.26 9.82 6.83
C LEU A 132 -10.95 8.67 7.58
N GLU A 133 -11.79 7.86 6.90
CA GLU A 133 -12.42 6.69 7.50
C GLU A 133 -11.39 5.63 7.96
N TYR A 134 -10.16 5.71 7.46
CA TYR A 134 -9.06 4.78 7.72
C TYR A 134 -7.99 5.37 8.63
N ILE A 135 -8.23 6.55 9.22
CA ILE A 135 -7.34 7.18 10.18
C ILE A 135 -7.98 7.07 11.57
N VAL A 136 -7.26 6.50 12.53
CA VAL A 136 -7.63 6.48 13.93
C VAL A 136 -7.56 7.91 14.44
N HIS A 137 -8.71 8.46 14.82
CA HIS A 137 -8.74 9.73 15.52
C HIS A 137 -8.49 9.46 17.01
N PRO A 138 -7.52 10.14 17.66
CA PRO A 138 -7.44 10.09 19.11
C PRO A 138 -8.77 10.61 19.67
N GLN A 139 -9.43 9.78 20.49
CA GLN A 139 -10.56 10.23 21.28
C GLN A 139 -10.03 11.32 22.21
N LYS A 140 -10.57 12.54 22.08
CA LYS A 140 -10.29 13.65 23.00
C LYS A 140 -10.83 13.37 24.39
#